data_AF-A0A936I9X3-F1
#
_entry.id   AF-A0A936I9X3-F1
#
_cell.length_a   1.000
_cell.length_b   1.000
_cell.length_c   1.000
_cell.angle_alpha   90.00
_cell.angle_beta   90.00
_cell.angle_gamma   90.00
#
_symmetry.space_group_name_H-M   'P 1'
#
loop_
_entity.id
_entity.type
_entity.pdbx_description
1 polymer ?
#
loop_
_entity_poly.entity_id
_entity_poly.type
_entity_poly.pdbx_seq_one_letter_code
_entity_poly.pdbx_strand_id
1 'polypeptide(L)'
;MFRKCIFFLFVIKLSLGFGQKKICSKTDTSNCLVNEKFISTKFEIEKKFESTDTVFTRQTPLLADMDGDCVPEFIVQEGNNQGILIVDTKTGLTKWRITTPYIDPKLTGMAIADVDEDGSPEIFIEAFSSFPNPGNIHGKLFSYHADGRLYWISDSRVDRYTHSRDEMGGTPALADFNQDGVPEIYVNNKIFNARTGIKLADGGANGIGTEIAIISGGEALTIAGHLDNDSTDLELAAGYTIYKVKITNLNGITGNIMTPNNIQIDNRYRDGYTT
;
A
#
# COMPACT_ATOMS: atom_id res chain seq x y z
N MET A 1 -25.47 -12.88 5.31
CA MET A 1 -25.95 -11.51 5.04
C MET A 1 -24.95 -10.88 4.08
N PHE A 2 -25.25 -10.84 2.78
CA PHE A 2 -24.33 -10.30 1.77
C PHE A 2 -24.28 -8.78 1.87
N ARG A 3 -23.10 -8.20 2.11
CA ARG A 3 -22.88 -6.75 2.09
C ARG A 3 -22.43 -6.37 0.68
N LYS A 4 -23.11 -5.41 0.06
CA LYS A 4 -22.74 -4.85 -1.24
C LYS A 4 -21.77 -3.70 -1.02
N CYS A 5 -20.60 -3.71 -1.67
CA CYS A 5 -19.70 -2.57 -1.72
C CYS A 5 -20.05 -1.70 -2.94
N ILE A 6 -20.01 -0.38 -2.75
CA ILE A 6 -20.21 0.62 -3.81
C ILE A 6 -18.90 1.43 -3.89
N PHE A 7 -18.33 1.56 -5.08
CA PHE A 7 -17.08 2.28 -5.32
C PHE A 7 -17.34 3.61 -6.01
N PHE A 8 -16.60 4.65 -5.60
CA PHE A 8 -16.60 5.96 -6.22
C PHE A 8 -15.21 6.25 -6.77
N LEU A 9 -15.10 6.47 -8.08
CA LEU A 9 -13.86 6.89 -8.73
C LEU A 9 -13.88 8.41 -8.94
N PHE A 10 -13.03 9.15 -8.24
CA PHE A 10 -12.83 10.58 -8.48
C PHE A 10 -11.57 10.79 -9.33
N VAL A 11 -11.75 11.22 -10.58
CA VAL A 11 -10.63 11.60 -11.46
C VAL A 11 -10.41 13.11 -11.33
N ILE A 12 -9.45 13.52 -10.50
CA ILE A 12 -9.02 14.91 -10.41
C ILE A 12 -8.00 15.16 -11.52
N LYS A 13 -8.32 16.06 -12.46
CA LYS A 13 -7.36 16.56 -13.45
C LYS A 13 -6.34 17.47 -12.75
N LEU A 14 -5.31 16.87 -12.17
CA LEU A 14 -4.05 17.54 -11.84
C LEU A 14 -2.93 16.97 -12.70
N SER A 15 -2.00 17.82 -13.10
CA SER A 15 -0.86 17.53 -13.95
C SER A 15 -0.05 16.30 -13.50
N LEU A 16 -0.03 15.28 -14.36
CA LEU A 16 0.94 14.17 -14.49
C LEU A 16 1.67 13.74 -13.20
N GLY A 17 0.96 12.99 -12.34
CA GLY A 17 1.59 11.92 -11.57
C GLY A 17 1.39 10.62 -12.35
N PHE A 18 2.44 10.06 -12.94
CA PHE A 18 2.37 8.75 -13.58
C PHE A 18 2.38 7.68 -12.47
N GLY A 19 1.22 7.08 -12.18
CA GLY A 19 1.16 5.88 -11.34
C GLY A 19 1.79 4.64 -12.02
N GLN A 20 1.94 4.71 -13.34
CA GLN A 20 2.69 3.77 -14.17
C GLN A 20 3.38 4.56 -15.28
N LYS A 21 4.67 4.30 -15.52
CA LYS A 21 5.51 5.05 -16.48
C LYS A 21 5.21 4.71 -17.95
N LYS A 22 4.20 3.87 -18.20
CA LYS A 22 3.83 3.40 -19.54
C LYS A 22 3.17 4.49 -20.37
N ILE A 23 3.77 4.81 -21.51
CA ILE A 23 3.24 5.79 -22.46
C ILE A 23 2.16 5.11 -23.30
N CYS A 24 0.92 5.15 -22.83
CA CYS A 24 -0.24 4.78 -23.63
C CYS A 24 -0.53 5.88 -24.68
N SER A 25 -0.58 5.50 -25.96
CA SER A 25 -0.79 6.47 -27.06
C SER A 25 -2.15 7.15 -26.95
N LYS A 26 -2.17 8.49 -26.97
CA LYS A 26 -3.39 9.32 -26.91
C LYS A 26 -4.34 9.17 -28.12
N THR A 27 -3.98 8.37 -29.12
CA THR A 27 -4.76 8.22 -30.37
C THR A 27 -5.42 6.85 -30.54
N ASP A 28 -5.25 5.92 -29.60
CA ASP A 28 -6.01 4.67 -29.64
C ASP A 28 -7.42 4.88 -29.03
N THR A 29 -8.47 4.70 -29.83
CA THR A 29 -9.86 4.80 -29.39
C THR A 29 -10.29 3.62 -28.49
N SER A 30 -9.39 2.70 -28.15
CA SER A 30 -9.56 1.64 -27.13
C SER A 30 -9.46 2.15 -25.68
N ASN A 31 -9.11 3.43 -25.50
CA ASN A 31 -8.86 4.12 -24.23
C ASN A 31 -10.00 4.02 -23.20
N CYS A 32 -9.65 3.70 -21.96
CA CYS A 32 -10.53 3.68 -20.77
C CYS A 32 -10.99 5.08 -20.30
N LEU A 33 -10.78 6.12 -21.09
CA LEU A 33 -11.30 7.46 -20.86
C LEU A 33 -12.43 7.72 -21.85
N VAL A 34 -13.64 7.34 -21.46
CA VAL A 34 -14.83 7.83 -22.15
C VAL A 34 -15.01 9.28 -21.73
N ASN A 35 -14.74 10.21 -22.65
CA ASN A 35 -15.01 11.63 -22.45
C ASN A 35 -16.49 11.89 -22.76
N GLU A 36 -17.38 11.23 -22.00
CA GLU A 36 -18.82 11.43 -22.10
C GLU A 36 -19.25 12.53 -21.15
N LYS A 37 -19.92 13.55 -21.71
CA LYS A 37 -20.56 14.57 -20.91
C LYS A 37 -21.83 13.97 -20.31
N PHE A 38 -21.75 13.53 -19.06
CA PHE A 38 -22.95 13.16 -18.29
C PHE A 38 -23.77 14.42 -18.01
N ILE A 39 -24.80 14.66 -18.81
CA ILE A 39 -25.80 15.70 -18.56
C ILE A 39 -26.84 15.10 -17.62
N SER A 40 -26.52 15.04 -16.33
CA SER A 40 -27.51 14.72 -15.30
C SER A 40 -27.83 15.95 -14.47
N THR A 41 -29.13 16.18 -14.25
CA THR A 41 -29.63 17.21 -13.33
C THR A 41 -29.80 16.69 -11.90
N LYS A 42 -29.50 15.40 -11.65
CA LYS A 42 -29.65 14.72 -10.35
C LYS A 42 -28.49 13.74 -10.11
N PHE A 43 -28.13 13.53 -8.85
CA PHE A 43 -27.14 12.51 -8.50
C PHE A 43 -27.76 11.12 -8.72
N GLU A 44 -27.15 10.31 -9.58
CA GLU A 44 -27.61 8.97 -9.94
C GLU A 44 -26.43 7.99 -9.85
N ILE A 45 -26.72 6.77 -9.37
CA ILE A 45 -25.77 5.65 -9.32
C ILE A 45 -26.29 4.57 -10.26
N GLU A 46 -25.47 4.20 -11.25
CA GLU A 46 -25.77 3.13 -12.20
C GLU A 46 -24.81 1.96 -11.96
N LYS A 47 -25.35 0.74 -11.85
CA LYS A 47 -24.52 -0.47 -11.82
C LYS A 47 -24.03 -0.78 -13.22
N LYS A 48 -22.71 -0.78 -13.45
CA LYS A 48 -22.10 -1.20 -14.73
C LYS A 48 -22.00 -2.71 -14.86
N PHE A 49 -21.41 -3.39 -13.89
CA PHE A 49 -21.33 -4.86 -13.86
C PHE A 49 -21.27 -5.36 -12.41
N GLU A 50 -21.26 -6.68 -12.22
CA GLU A 50 -20.97 -7.36 -10.96
C GLU A 50 -20.21 -8.64 -11.27
N SER A 51 -19.07 -8.85 -10.60
CA SER A 51 -18.35 -10.12 -10.67
C SER A 51 -19.04 -11.18 -9.83
N THR A 52 -18.91 -12.45 -10.21
CA THR A 52 -19.30 -13.60 -9.39
C THR A 52 -18.26 -13.96 -8.33
N ASP A 53 -17.07 -13.37 -8.41
CA ASP A 53 -15.98 -13.62 -7.46
C ASP A 53 -16.32 -13.07 -6.07
N THR A 54 -15.87 -13.79 -5.05
CA THR A 54 -15.94 -13.30 -3.67
C THR A 54 -14.66 -12.55 -3.35
N VAL A 55 -14.78 -11.30 -2.92
CA VAL A 55 -13.65 -10.44 -2.55
C VAL A 55 -13.72 -10.02 -1.09
N PHE A 56 -12.56 -9.73 -0.51
CA PHE A 56 -12.50 -9.17 0.84
C PHE A 56 -12.96 -7.71 0.82
N THR A 57 -13.83 -7.32 1.76
CA THR A 57 -14.51 -6.00 1.72
C THR A 57 -13.84 -4.92 2.55
N ARG A 58 -12.76 -5.24 3.27
CA ARG A 58 -12.01 -4.27 4.09
C ARG A 58 -10.87 -3.59 3.35
N GLN A 59 -10.37 -4.21 2.29
CA GLN A 59 -9.33 -3.63 1.44
C GLN A 59 -9.95 -2.66 0.43
N THR A 60 -9.33 -1.49 0.26
CA THR A 60 -9.61 -0.60 -0.87
C THR A 60 -9.02 -1.20 -2.15
N PRO A 61 -9.82 -1.56 -3.17
CA PRO A 61 -9.32 -2.06 -4.45
C PRO A 61 -8.28 -1.13 -5.06
N LEU A 62 -7.26 -1.70 -5.66
CA LEU A 62 -6.30 -0.94 -6.44
C LEU A 62 -6.65 -1.03 -7.93
N LEU A 63 -6.09 -0.12 -8.71
CA LEU A 63 -6.34 0.00 -10.14
C LEU A 63 -5.00 0.25 -10.85
N ALA A 64 -4.62 -0.63 -11.78
CA ALA A 64 -3.37 -0.56 -12.53
C ALA A 64 -3.44 -1.42 -13.79
N ASP A 65 -2.75 -1.03 -14.86
CA ASP A 65 -2.50 -1.92 -16.02
C ASP A 65 -1.52 -3.02 -15.59
N MET A 66 -2.00 -4.25 -15.49
CA MET A 66 -1.26 -5.40 -14.97
C MET A 66 -0.71 -6.31 -16.07
N ASP A 67 -1.24 -6.26 -17.30
CA ASP A 67 -0.73 -7.06 -18.43
C ASP A 67 -0.16 -6.23 -19.58
N GLY A 68 -0.21 -4.92 -19.45
CA GLY A 68 0.41 -3.99 -20.36
C GLY A 68 -0.44 -3.63 -21.59
N ASP A 69 -1.75 -3.86 -21.57
CA ASP A 69 -2.63 -3.55 -22.69
C ASP A 69 -3.19 -2.11 -22.68
N CYS A 70 -2.73 -1.25 -21.75
CA CYS A 70 -3.21 0.11 -21.50
C CYS A 70 -4.66 0.22 -20.97
N VAL A 71 -5.25 -0.88 -20.53
CA VAL A 71 -6.50 -0.96 -19.79
C VAL A 71 -6.15 -1.35 -18.36
N PRO A 72 -6.55 -0.58 -17.34
CA PRO A 72 -6.28 -1.02 -15.98
C PRO A 72 -7.17 -2.20 -15.59
N GLU A 73 -6.67 -3.04 -14.69
CA GLU A 73 -7.40 -4.06 -13.96
C GLU A 73 -7.68 -3.61 -12.52
N PHE A 74 -8.76 -4.13 -11.95
CA PHE A 74 -8.94 -4.12 -10.49
C PHE A 74 -8.02 -5.16 -9.86
N ILE A 75 -7.31 -4.74 -8.81
CA ILE A 75 -6.48 -5.62 -7.97
C ILE A 75 -7.16 -5.70 -6.60
N VAL A 76 -7.71 -6.88 -6.31
CA VAL A 76 -8.54 -7.11 -5.13
C VAL A 76 -8.13 -8.37 -4.40
N GLN A 77 -8.17 -8.33 -3.07
CA GLN A 77 -7.97 -9.52 -2.27
C GLN A 77 -9.16 -10.48 -2.45
N GLU A 78 -8.85 -11.73 -2.70
CA GLU A 78 -9.84 -12.80 -2.79
C GLU A 78 -10.44 -13.10 -1.40
N GLY A 79 -11.76 -13.25 -1.32
CA GLY A 79 -12.46 -13.32 -0.04
C GLY A 79 -12.44 -14.70 0.65
N ASN A 80 -12.35 -15.80 -0.11
CA ASN A 80 -12.43 -17.17 0.42
C ASN A 80 -11.10 -17.93 0.39
N ASN A 81 -10.05 -17.33 -0.18
CA ASN A 81 -8.78 -17.99 -0.43
C ASN A 81 -7.63 -16.99 -0.24
N GLN A 82 -6.41 -17.51 -0.15
CA GLN A 82 -5.20 -16.70 -0.02
C GLN A 82 -4.69 -16.30 -1.40
N GLY A 83 -5.23 -15.20 -1.93
CA GLY A 83 -4.85 -14.72 -3.25
C GLY A 83 -5.32 -13.30 -3.55
N ILE A 84 -4.82 -12.81 -4.67
CA ILE A 84 -5.19 -11.54 -5.26
C ILE A 84 -5.80 -11.85 -6.63
N LEU A 85 -6.97 -11.30 -6.90
CA LEU A 85 -7.63 -11.39 -8.18
C LEU A 85 -7.27 -10.17 -9.02
N ILE A 86 -6.93 -10.43 -10.28
CA ILE A 86 -6.71 -9.41 -11.29
C ILE A 86 -7.93 -9.42 -12.21
N VAL A 87 -8.79 -8.41 -12.09
CA VAL A 87 -10.12 -8.39 -12.70
C VAL A 87 -10.17 -7.32 -13.79
N ASP A 88 -10.59 -7.74 -14.98
CA ASP A 88 -10.77 -6.85 -16.13
C ASP A 88 -11.82 -5.78 -15.82
N THR A 89 -11.47 -4.51 -15.97
CA THR A 89 -12.37 -3.39 -15.64
C THR A 89 -13.51 -3.20 -16.64
N LYS A 90 -13.41 -3.75 -17.85
CA LYS A 90 -14.43 -3.62 -18.91
C LYS A 90 -15.51 -4.69 -18.78
N THR A 91 -15.13 -5.90 -18.41
CA THR A 91 -16.00 -7.09 -18.37
C THR A 91 -16.37 -7.52 -16.96
N GLY A 92 -15.55 -7.16 -15.96
CA GLY A 92 -15.70 -7.65 -14.58
C GLY A 92 -15.28 -9.10 -14.38
N LEU A 93 -14.66 -9.73 -15.38
CA LEU A 93 -14.17 -11.10 -15.29
C LEU A 93 -12.75 -11.12 -14.74
N THR A 94 -12.45 -12.08 -13.86
CA THR A 94 -11.07 -12.34 -13.42
C THR A 94 -10.23 -12.81 -14.61
N LYS A 95 -9.16 -12.07 -14.92
CA LYS A 95 -8.17 -12.43 -15.96
C LYS A 95 -7.25 -13.53 -15.43
N TRP A 96 -6.67 -13.33 -14.24
CA TRP A 96 -5.89 -14.35 -13.54
C TRP A 96 -5.85 -14.09 -12.02
N ARG A 97 -5.21 -15.03 -11.32
CA ARG A 97 -5.08 -15.05 -9.86
C ARG A 97 -3.62 -15.15 -9.45
N ILE A 98 -3.19 -14.30 -8.53
CA ILE A 98 -1.89 -14.38 -7.87
C ILE A 98 -2.07 -15.13 -6.55
N THR A 99 -1.26 -16.18 -6.34
CA THR A 99 -1.34 -17.00 -5.12
C THR A 99 -0.43 -16.42 -4.04
N THR A 100 -1.01 -16.03 -2.91
CA THR A 100 -0.29 -15.34 -1.82
C THR A 100 -0.52 -16.09 -0.51
N PRO A 101 0.12 -17.27 -0.30
CA PRO A 101 -0.24 -18.22 0.77
C PRO A 101 0.00 -17.69 2.20
N TYR A 102 0.71 -16.57 2.34
CA TYR A 102 1.03 -15.97 3.63
C TYR A 102 0.30 -14.64 3.88
N ILE A 103 -0.54 -14.19 2.94
CA ILE A 103 -1.27 -12.92 3.05
C ILE A 103 -2.07 -12.84 4.34
N ASP A 104 -2.13 -11.66 4.94
CA ASP A 104 -3.05 -11.40 6.05
C ASP A 104 -4.50 -11.62 5.59
N PRO A 105 -5.28 -12.56 6.18
CA PRO A 105 -6.71 -12.68 5.87
C PRO A 105 -7.52 -11.46 6.30
N LYS A 106 -6.93 -10.56 7.09
CA LYS A 106 -7.45 -9.24 7.46
C LYS A 106 -6.68 -8.11 6.75
N LEU A 107 -5.92 -8.41 5.69
CA LEU A 107 -5.10 -7.42 4.99
C LEU A 107 -5.90 -6.14 4.76
N THR A 108 -5.26 -5.06 5.13
CA THR A 108 -5.88 -3.76 5.32
C THR A 108 -5.58 -2.86 4.12
N GLY A 109 -4.43 -3.10 3.48
CA GLY A 109 -4.10 -2.55 2.17
C GLY A 109 -2.94 -3.27 1.49
N MET A 110 -2.81 -2.99 0.19
CA MET A 110 -1.71 -3.39 -0.67
C MET A 110 -1.08 -2.12 -1.22
N ALA A 111 0.19 -2.18 -1.62
CA ALA A 111 0.81 -1.16 -2.46
C ALA A 111 1.14 -1.73 -3.82
N ILE A 112 1.15 -0.87 -4.84
CA ILE A 112 1.57 -1.22 -6.19
C ILE A 112 2.47 -0.13 -6.75
N ALA A 113 3.55 -0.52 -7.43
CA ALA A 113 4.37 0.37 -8.24
C ALA A 113 5.27 -0.45 -9.16
N ASP A 114 5.54 0.09 -10.34
CA ASP A 114 6.60 -0.37 -11.23
C ASP A 114 7.94 0.13 -10.66
N VAL A 115 8.58 -0.69 -9.83
CA VAL A 115 9.78 -0.27 -9.11
C VAL A 115 11.06 -0.63 -9.86
N ASP A 116 11.03 -1.62 -10.74
CA ASP A 116 12.18 -2.00 -11.56
C ASP A 116 12.18 -1.40 -12.98
N GLU A 117 11.15 -0.60 -13.30
CA GLU A 117 10.99 0.15 -14.55
C GLU A 117 10.84 -0.75 -15.79
N ASP A 118 10.29 -1.96 -15.62
CA ASP A 118 10.01 -2.87 -16.73
C ASP A 118 8.67 -2.60 -17.44
N GLY A 119 7.85 -1.70 -16.88
CA GLY A 119 6.55 -1.31 -17.41
C GLY A 119 5.37 -2.14 -16.91
N SER A 120 5.60 -3.09 -16.01
CA SER A 120 4.61 -3.85 -15.25
C SER A 120 4.76 -3.57 -13.76
N PRO A 121 3.67 -3.32 -13.00
CA PRO A 121 3.79 -3.00 -11.58
C PRO A 121 4.05 -4.24 -10.72
N GLU A 122 4.90 -4.07 -9.70
CA GLU A 122 4.99 -4.98 -8.57
C GLU A 122 3.84 -4.76 -7.59
N ILE A 123 3.42 -5.83 -6.91
CA ILE A 123 2.45 -5.79 -5.82
C ILE A 123 3.16 -6.09 -4.50
N PHE A 124 2.93 -5.24 -3.51
CA PHE A 124 3.48 -5.38 -2.16
C PHE A 124 2.39 -5.67 -1.14
N ILE A 125 2.60 -6.73 -0.36
CA ILE A 125 1.68 -7.16 0.70
C ILE A 125 2.43 -7.47 1.99
N GLU A 126 1.72 -7.39 3.12
CA GLU A 126 2.20 -7.88 4.40
C GLU A 126 1.73 -9.33 4.64
N ALA A 127 2.64 -10.17 5.13
CA ALA A 127 2.30 -11.50 5.60
C ALA A 127 1.72 -11.49 7.01
N PHE A 128 0.67 -12.28 7.22
CA PHE A 128 0.03 -12.39 8.53
C PHE A 128 1.05 -12.77 9.62
N SER A 129 1.12 -11.97 10.68
CA SER A 129 2.04 -12.18 11.80
C SER A 129 1.50 -13.16 12.84
N SER A 130 0.88 -14.25 12.42
CA SER A 130 0.33 -15.28 13.31
C SER A 130 0.19 -16.63 12.63
N PHE A 131 -0.22 -17.66 13.38
CA PHE A 131 -0.52 -18.99 12.82
C PHE A 131 -1.64 -18.88 11.75
N PRO A 132 -1.55 -19.58 10.59
CA PRO A 132 -0.69 -20.73 10.28
C PRO A 132 0.67 -20.39 9.65
N ASN A 133 1.04 -19.11 9.52
CA ASN A 133 2.30 -18.76 8.86
C ASN A 133 3.51 -19.24 9.69
N PRO A 134 4.62 -19.66 9.05
CA PRO A 134 5.87 -19.93 9.75
C PRO A 134 6.43 -18.66 10.43
N GLY A 135 7.02 -18.82 11.62
CA GLY A 135 7.50 -17.67 12.42
C GLY A 135 8.57 -16.80 11.75
N ASN A 136 9.33 -17.35 10.78
CA ASN A 136 10.31 -16.59 9.99
C ASN A 136 9.66 -15.71 8.92
N ILE A 137 8.35 -15.85 8.66
CA ILE A 137 7.57 -15.09 7.69
C ILE A 137 6.69 -14.03 8.35
N HIS A 138 6.42 -14.16 9.65
CA HIS A 138 5.55 -13.26 10.41
C HIS A 138 5.95 -11.78 10.25
N GLY A 139 4.97 -10.97 9.84
CA GLY A 139 5.10 -9.52 9.69
C GLY A 139 6.06 -9.10 8.59
N LYS A 140 6.43 -9.98 7.65
CA LYS A 140 7.33 -9.62 6.53
C LYS A 140 6.55 -9.06 5.34
N LEU A 141 7.21 -8.21 4.57
CA LEU A 141 6.72 -7.79 3.26
C LEU A 141 7.05 -8.83 2.21
N PHE A 142 6.14 -8.99 1.28
CA PHE A 142 6.29 -9.76 0.06
C PHE A 142 6.08 -8.84 -1.12
N SER A 143 6.93 -8.97 -2.13
CA SER A 143 6.72 -8.37 -3.44
C SER A 143 6.47 -9.47 -4.46
N TYR A 144 5.49 -9.26 -5.34
CA TYR A 144 5.15 -10.14 -6.44
C TYR A 144 5.18 -9.36 -7.74
N HIS A 145 5.67 -9.98 -8.81
CA HIS A 145 5.45 -9.48 -10.16
C HIS A 145 3.97 -9.62 -10.54
N ALA A 146 3.54 -8.90 -11.58
CA ALA A 146 2.18 -8.97 -12.11
C ALA A 146 1.71 -10.38 -12.51
N ASP A 147 2.65 -11.23 -12.95
CA ASP A 147 2.40 -12.65 -13.29
C ASP A 147 2.24 -13.57 -12.07
N GLY A 148 2.44 -13.04 -10.86
CA GLY A 148 2.32 -13.74 -9.59
C GLY A 148 3.57 -14.48 -9.13
N ARG A 149 4.70 -14.39 -9.84
CA ARG A 149 5.98 -14.86 -9.32
C ARG A 149 6.42 -14.01 -8.14
N LEU A 150 6.91 -14.66 -7.09
CA LEU A 150 7.54 -13.98 -5.96
C LEU A 150 8.79 -13.24 -6.45
N TYR A 151 8.84 -11.93 -6.17
CA TYR A 151 10.01 -11.11 -6.45
C TYR A 151 11.00 -11.16 -5.27
N TRP A 152 10.55 -10.77 -4.08
CA TRP A 152 11.37 -10.84 -2.86
C TRP A 152 10.51 -10.93 -1.59
N ILE A 153 11.17 -11.31 -0.49
CA ILE A 153 10.62 -11.26 0.88
C ILE A 153 11.55 -10.37 1.71
N SER A 154 11.01 -9.45 2.51
CA SER A 154 11.83 -8.52 3.27
C SER A 154 12.77 -9.24 4.25
N ASP A 155 13.93 -8.62 4.51
CA ASP A 155 14.90 -9.17 5.46
C ASP A 155 14.37 -9.15 6.91
N SER A 156 13.52 -8.17 7.21
CA SER A 156 13.00 -7.83 8.53
C SER A 156 11.48 -7.72 8.53
N ARG A 157 10.87 -7.83 9.72
CA ARG A 157 9.44 -7.62 9.94
C ARG A 157 9.06 -6.13 10.05
N VAL A 158 7.85 -5.77 9.62
CA VAL A 158 7.30 -4.40 9.61
C VAL A 158 6.64 -3.99 10.93
N ASP A 159 6.20 -4.97 11.72
CA ASP A 159 5.54 -4.78 13.00
C ASP A 159 6.54 -4.63 14.16
N ARG A 160 6.13 -3.98 15.25
CA ARG A 160 6.86 -3.93 16.51
C ARG A 160 6.42 -5.13 17.35
N TYR A 161 6.81 -6.33 16.92
CA TYR A 161 6.45 -7.57 17.62
C TYR A 161 6.75 -7.52 19.12
N THR A 162 5.71 -7.35 19.93
CA THR A 162 5.74 -7.58 21.37
C THR A 162 5.13 -8.96 21.59
N HIS A 163 5.82 -9.85 22.30
CA HIS A 163 5.47 -11.27 22.50
C HIS A 163 4.10 -11.50 23.19
N SER A 164 3.29 -10.46 23.36
CA SER A 164 2.00 -10.47 24.02
C SER A 164 0.84 -10.05 23.10
N ARG A 165 1.07 -9.56 21.87
CA ARG A 165 0.00 -9.15 20.94
C ARG A 165 0.45 -9.26 19.48
N ASP A 166 -0.43 -9.82 18.64
CA ASP A 166 -0.36 -9.66 17.19
C ASP A 166 -0.62 -8.18 16.92
N GLU A 167 0.43 -7.38 16.73
CA GLU A 167 0.24 -6.02 16.22
C GLU A 167 -0.45 -6.15 14.87
N MET A 168 -1.56 -5.42 14.69
CA MET A 168 -2.19 -5.34 13.39
C MET A 168 -1.21 -4.59 12.48
N GLY A 169 -0.82 -5.25 11.40
CA GLY A 169 0.00 -4.68 10.34
C GLY A 169 -0.53 -3.32 9.86
N GLY A 170 0.35 -2.53 9.26
CA GLY A 170 -0.02 -1.28 8.61
C GLY A 170 -0.36 -1.52 7.14
N THR A 171 -1.00 -0.55 6.48
CA THR A 171 -1.08 -0.57 5.02
C THR A 171 0.29 -0.19 4.44
N PRO A 172 0.91 -1.03 3.60
CA PRO A 172 2.12 -0.64 2.89
C PRO A 172 1.87 0.57 2.00
N ALA A 173 2.83 1.48 1.97
CA ALA A 173 2.79 2.68 1.15
C ALA A 173 4.18 2.99 0.59
N LEU A 174 4.24 3.84 -0.42
CA LEU A 174 5.43 4.08 -1.22
C LEU A 174 5.78 5.57 -1.21
N ALA A 175 7.07 5.88 -1.10
CA ALA A 175 7.58 7.23 -1.23
C ALA A 175 9.07 7.19 -1.60
N ASP A 176 9.48 8.11 -2.47
CA ASP A 176 10.86 8.31 -2.89
C ASP A 176 11.58 9.20 -1.87
N PHE A 177 12.06 8.59 -0.77
CA PHE A 177 12.67 9.34 0.34
C PHE A 177 14.07 9.83 -0.01
N ASN A 178 14.78 9.14 -0.91
CA ASN A 178 16.13 9.50 -1.33
C ASN A 178 16.17 10.36 -2.62
N GLN A 179 15.01 10.57 -3.27
CA GLN A 179 14.84 11.35 -4.50
C GLN A 179 15.63 10.80 -5.69
N ASP A 180 15.78 9.48 -5.79
CA ASP A 180 16.46 8.83 -6.90
C ASP A 180 15.52 8.45 -8.07
N GLY A 181 14.21 8.69 -7.90
CA GLY A 181 13.17 8.36 -8.86
C GLY A 181 12.56 6.97 -8.67
N VAL A 182 13.05 6.18 -7.73
CA VAL A 182 12.52 4.86 -7.34
C VAL A 182 11.96 4.97 -5.93
N PRO A 183 10.67 4.67 -5.71
CA PRO A 183 10.12 4.76 -4.37
C PRO A 183 10.69 3.67 -3.46
N GLU A 184 10.93 4.01 -2.19
CA GLU A 184 10.99 3.04 -1.10
C GLU A 184 9.58 2.63 -0.66
N ILE A 185 9.48 1.47 -0.01
CA ILE A 185 8.25 1.01 0.64
C ILE A 185 8.33 1.21 2.15
N TYR A 186 7.28 1.74 2.75
CA TYR A 186 7.17 1.93 4.18
C TYR A 186 5.88 1.32 4.73
N VAL A 187 5.98 0.84 5.96
CA VAL A 187 4.87 0.36 6.78
C VAL A 187 5.17 0.80 8.20
N ASN A 188 4.19 1.39 8.89
CA ASN A 188 4.37 1.95 10.23
C ASN A 188 5.55 2.95 10.22
N ASN A 189 6.54 2.77 11.09
CA ASN A 189 7.76 3.58 11.15
C ASN A 189 8.98 2.85 10.57
N LYS A 190 8.79 1.91 9.64
CA LYS A 190 9.88 1.19 8.98
C LYS A 190 9.87 1.42 7.49
N ILE A 191 11.05 1.61 6.92
CA ILE A 191 11.26 1.88 5.49
C ILE A 191 12.18 0.81 4.93
N PHE A 192 11.85 0.29 3.75
CA PHE A 192 12.55 -0.78 3.05
C PHE A 192 12.80 -0.37 1.60
N ASN A 193 13.86 -0.92 1.02
CA ASN A 193 14.13 -0.81 -0.40
C ASN A 193 13.05 -1.58 -1.18
N ALA A 194 12.30 -0.92 -2.06
CA ALA A 194 11.20 -1.56 -2.76
C ALA A 194 11.64 -2.59 -3.83
N ARG A 195 12.90 -2.55 -4.28
CA ARG A 195 13.47 -3.53 -5.24
C ARG A 195 14.02 -4.78 -4.56
N THR A 196 14.37 -4.71 -3.27
CA THR A 196 15.12 -5.79 -2.61
C THR A 196 14.52 -6.27 -1.28
N GLY A 197 13.61 -5.51 -0.67
CA GLY A 197 13.05 -5.81 0.64
C GLY A 197 14.05 -5.63 1.80
N ILE A 198 15.20 -5.03 1.56
CA ILE A 198 16.20 -4.73 2.61
C ILE A 198 15.70 -3.55 3.46
N LYS A 199 15.74 -3.67 4.78
CA LYS A 199 15.36 -2.57 5.68
C LYS A 199 16.37 -1.42 5.62
N LEU A 200 15.88 -0.22 5.34
CA LEU A 200 16.68 1.00 5.17
C LEU A 200 16.60 1.93 6.37
N ALA A 201 15.46 1.96 7.07
CA ALA A 201 15.28 2.78 8.25
C ALA A 201 14.30 2.15 9.26
N ASP A 202 14.48 2.48 10.54
CA ASP A 202 13.67 1.98 11.64
C ASP A 202 13.47 3.09 12.69
N GLY A 203 12.23 3.51 12.89
CA GLY A 203 11.87 4.55 13.85
C GLY A 203 11.93 4.10 15.31
N GLY A 204 12.21 2.82 15.57
CA GLY A 204 12.37 2.26 16.90
C GLY A 204 11.08 2.33 17.73
N ALA A 205 11.21 2.73 19.00
CA ALA A 205 10.13 2.70 19.98
C ALA A 205 9.15 3.91 19.91
N ASN A 206 9.34 4.81 18.95
CA ASN A 206 8.54 6.03 18.78
C ASN A 206 7.20 5.73 18.09
N GLY A 207 6.49 6.78 17.64
CA GLY A 207 5.17 6.66 17.02
C GLY A 207 5.17 5.77 15.77
N ILE A 208 4.14 4.95 15.65
CA ILE A 208 3.97 3.97 14.56
C ILE A 208 2.69 4.19 13.75
N GLY A 209 1.96 5.28 13.99
CA GLY A 209 0.67 5.55 13.32
C GLY A 209 -0.55 4.93 13.99
N THR A 210 -0.38 4.32 15.17
CA THR A 210 -1.48 3.79 16.00
C THR A 210 -1.08 3.81 17.48
N GLU A 211 -2.03 4.05 18.38
CA GLU A 211 -1.89 3.97 19.82
C GLU A 211 -2.24 2.54 20.26
N ILE A 212 -1.30 1.95 21.00
CA ILE A 212 -1.44 0.59 21.54
C ILE A 212 -2.37 0.63 22.76
N ALA A 213 -3.65 0.96 22.54
CA ALA A 213 -4.69 0.88 23.57
C ALA A 213 -5.22 -0.56 23.69
N ILE A 214 -5.48 -0.98 24.94
CA ILE A 214 -5.39 -2.37 25.40
C ILE A 214 -6.53 -3.29 24.91
N ILE A 215 -7.47 -2.84 24.08
CA ILE A 215 -8.74 -3.56 23.86
C ILE A 215 -9.15 -3.69 22.38
N SER A 216 -8.59 -2.87 21.48
CA SER A 216 -8.83 -2.96 20.02
C SER A 216 -7.85 -2.03 19.30
N GLY A 217 -6.67 -2.55 18.95
CA GLY A 217 -5.69 -1.78 18.19
C GLY A 217 -6.26 -1.46 16.81
N GLY A 218 -6.26 -0.18 16.44
CA GLY A 218 -6.53 0.26 15.07
C GLY A 218 -5.34 -0.03 14.17
N GLU A 219 -5.60 -0.10 12.87
CA GLU A 219 -4.56 -0.19 11.85
C GLU A 219 -3.71 1.08 11.87
N ALA A 220 -2.40 0.92 11.73
CA ALA A 220 -1.49 2.04 11.66
C ALA A 220 -1.72 2.87 10.40
N LEU A 221 -1.92 4.17 10.59
CA LEU A 221 -1.95 5.15 9.50
C LEU A 221 -0.68 5.98 9.54
N THR A 222 0.07 5.94 8.44
CA THR A 222 1.32 6.68 8.29
C THR A 222 1.36 7.33 6.92
N ILE A 223 1.96 8.51 6.85
CA ILE A 223 2.01 9.29 5.61
C ILE A 223 3.41 9.88 5.42
N ALA A 224 3.98 9.63 4.25
CA ALA A 224 5.17 10.30 3.79
C ALA A 224 4.81 11.60 3.08
N GLY A 225 5.57 12.67 3.32
CA GLY A 225 5.31 13.96 2.70
C GLY A 225 6.29 15.02 3.19
N HIS A 226 6.25 16.17 2.54
CA HIS A 226 6.95 17.36 3.01
C HIS A 226 6.14 17.98 4.16
N LEU A 227 6.62 17.78 5.40
CA LEU A 227 5.92 18.12 6.64
C LEU A 227 6.70 19.10 7.52
N ASP A 228 7.86 19.56 7.07
CA ASP A 228 8.59 20.66 7.69
C ASP A 228 8.95 21.76 6.66
N ASN A 229 9.89 22.64 7.00
CA ASN A 229 10.28 23.77 6.13
C ASN A 229 11.40 23.42 5.12
N ASP A 230 12.00 22.23 5.20
CA ASP A 230 13.05 21.79 4.30
C ASP A 230 12.44 21.07 3.10
N SER A 231 12.36 21.75 1.96
CA SER A 231 11.73 21.22 0.75
C SER A 231 12.61 20.23 -0.02
N THR A 232 13.75 19.84 0.55
CA THR A 232 14.72 18.98 -0.12
C THR A 232 14.61 17.52 0.29
N ASP A 233 13.69 17.16 1.19
CA ASP A 233 13.44 15.80 1.63
C ASP A 233 11.96 15.55 1.97
N LEU A 234 11.67 14.29 2.32
CA LEU A 234 10.37 13.83 2.79
C LEU A 234 10.48 13.37 4.25
N GLU A 235 9.48 13.74 5.04
CA GLU A 235 9.26 13.21 6.37
C GLU A 235 8.26 12.04 6.33
N LEU A 236 8.26 11.26 7.41
CA LEU A 236 7.23 10.26 7.68
C LEU A 236 6.46 10.65 8.95
N ALA A 237 5.17 10.96 8.83
CA ALA A 237 4.29 11.10 9.99
C ALA A 237 3.71 9.74 10.39
N ALA A 238 3.84 9.41 11.68
CA ALA A 238 3.36 8.16 12.24
C ALA A 238 2.83 8.36 13.67
N GLY A 239 1.59 8.86 13.79
CA GLY A 239 0.97 9.16 15.08
C GLY A 239 1.61 10.38 15.73
N TYR A 240 2.14 10.23 16.95
CA TYR A 240 2.76 11.33 17.69
C TYR A 240 4.18 11.71 17.21
N THR A 241 4.70 11.06 16.17
CA THR A 241 6.06 11.29 15.66
C THR A 241 6.04 11.73 14.21
N ILE A 242 6.81 12.78 13.90
CA ILE A 242 7.25 13.11 12.55
C ILE A 242 8.72 12.74 12.44
N TYR A 243 9.07 11.80 11.56
CA TYR A 243 10.46 11.40 11.34
C TYR A 243 11.07 12.19 10.19
N LYS A 244 12.23 12.81 10.46
CA LYS A 244 13.13 13.32 9.42
C LYS A 244 13.91 12.15 8.84
N VAL A 245 13.79 11.89 7.54
CA VAL A 245 14.35 10.70 6.89
C VAL A 245 15.43 11.12 5.90
N LYS A 246 16.59 10.46 5.97
CA LYS A 246 17.65 10.60 4.98
C LYS A 246 18.23 9.22 4.66
N ILE A 247 17.97 8.77 3.44
CA ILE A 247 18.46 7.49 2.92
C ILE A 247 19.60 7.78 1.94
N THR A 248 20.75 7.16 2.16
CA THR A 248 21.93 7.26 1.30
C THR A 248 22.56 5.90 0.98
N ASN A 249 22.21 4.87 1.75
CA ASN A 249 22.62 3.49 1.56
C ASN A 249 21.39 2.61 1.30
N LEU A 250 21.33 2.00 0.13
CA LEU A 250 20.23 1.13 -0.30
C LEU A 250 20.39 -0.35 0.11
N ASN A 251 21.48 -0.70 0.80
CA ASN A 251 21.82 -2.07 1.19
C ASN A 251 21.71 -2.30 2.70
N GLY A 252 21.05 -1.41 3.44
CA GLY A 252 20.79 -1.59 4.86
C GLY A 252 20.75 -0.27 5.63
N ILE A 253 20.52 -0.37 6.93
CA ILE A 253 20.33 0.79 7.82
C ILE A 253 21.60 1.62 8.08
N THR A 254 22.79 1.05 7.89
CA THR A 254 24.05 1.73 8.23
C THR A 254 24.27 2.94 7.33
N GLY A 255 24.39 4.12 7.92
CA GLY A 255 24.58 5.39 7.22
C GLY A 255 23.28 6.12 6.88
N ASN A 256 22.13 5.45 6.95
CA ASN A 256 20.82 6.09 6.84
C ASN A 256 20.43 6.74 8.18
N ILE A 257 19.62 7.79 8.12
CA ILE A 257 19.17 8.55 9.29
C ILE A 257 17.65 8.59 9.29
N MET A 258 17.06 8.32 10.45
CA MET A 258 15.64 8.50 10.72
C MET A 258 15.50 9.13 12.11
N THR A 259 15.38 10.45 12.16
CA THR A 259 15.36 11.22 13.42
C THR A 259 13.92 11.49 13.85
N PRO A 260 13.49 11.02 15.04
CA PRO A 260 12.13 11.24 15.52
C PRO A 260 11.95 12.64 16.10
N ASN A 261 10.95 13.37 15.63
CA ASN A 261 10.41 14.56 16.28
C ASN A 261 9.08 14.21 16.93
N ASN A 262 9.10 13.97 18.24
CA ASN A 262 7.92 13.55 18.99
C ASN A 262 7.13 14.77 19.48
N ILE A 263 5.81 14.68 19.33
CA ILE A 263 4.84 15.69 19.75
C ILE A 263 4.15 15.19 21.01
N GLN A 264 4.08 16.02 22.05
CA GLN A 264 3.34 15.75 23.27
C GLN A 264 2.13 16.68 23.38
N ILE A 265 1.01 16.11 23.82
CA ILE A 265 -0.17 16.86 24.25
C ILE A 265 -0.38 16.53 25.73
N ASP A 266 -0.45 17.54 26.59
CA ASP A 266 -0.57 17.39 28.05
C ASP A 266 0.49 16.45 28.67
N ASN A 267 1.74 16.58 28.22
CA ASN A 267 2.87 15.72 28.62
C ASN A 267 2.68 14.22 28.31
N ARG A 268 1.84 13.89 27.32
CA ARG A 268 1.59 12.52 26.88
C ARG A 268 1.84 12.38 25.39
N TYR A 269 2.43 11.25 25.00
CA TYR A 269 2.51 10.82 23.60
C TYR A 269 1.19 10.15 23.23
N ARG A 270 0.41 10.81 22.36
CA ARG A 270 -0.91 10.37 21.90
C ARG A 270 -0.96 10.52 20.40
N ASP A 271 -1.50 9.53 19.71
CA ASP A 271 -1.59 9.52 18.25
C ASP A 271 -2.90 10.12 17.71
N GLY A 272 -3.71 10.74 18.59
CA GLY A 272 -5.06 11.21 18.26
C GLY A 272 -6.18 10.27 18.72
N TYR A 273 -5.86 9.15 19.37
CA TYR A 273 -6.86 8.28 20.00
C TYR A 273 -7.69 9.05 21.05
N THR A 274 -9.00 9.14 20.79
CA THR A 274 -9.98 9.68 21.73
C THR A 274 -10.69 8.52 22.44
N THR A 275 -10.63 8.49 23.77
CA THR A 275 -11.36 7.52 24.62
C THR A 275 -12.86 7.78 24.66
#